data_AF-A0A0C3Q940-F1
#
_entry.id   AF-A0A0C3Q940-F1
#
_cell.length_a   1.000
_cell.length_b   1.000
_cell.length_c   1.000
_cell.angle_alpha   90.00
_cell.angle_beta   90.00
_cell.angle_gamma   90.00
#
_symmetry.space_group_name_H-M   'P 1'
#
loop_
_entity.id
_entity.type
_entity.pdbx_description
1 polymer ?
#
loop_
_entity_poly.entity_id
_entity_poly.type
_entity_poly.pdbx_seq_one_letter_code
_entity_poly.pdbx_strand_id
1 'polypeptide(L)'
;VDTTKKFTVVTQFITDNGTATGNLSEIRRLYVQNGVVIANSVNKIAGIPAVNSITQAYCDAQKSVFGDTTSFQNHGGLTAMGKSLVRGGVLVLSVWDDYAVNMLWLDSTYPTDCTKDGCFRGTCPTTSGVPAEVEVSASNASVIYSNIRVG
;
A
#
# COMPACT_ATOMS: atom_id res chain seq x y z
N VAL A 1 -9.86 -10.66 -3.37
CA VAL A 1 -9.90 -10.70 -1.89
C VAL A 1 -11.22 -10.08 -1.49
N ASP A 2 -12.11 -10.85 -0.85
CA ASP A 2 -13.42 -10.37 -0.41
C ASP A 2 -13.25 -9.62 0.92
N THR A 3 -13.41 -8.30 0.91
CA THR A 3 -13.21 -7.45 2.09
C THR A 3 -14.36 -7.51 3.09
N THR A 4 -15.48 -8.17 2.76
CA THR A 4 -16.60 -8.39 3.69
C THR A 4 -16.33 -9.51 4.71
N LYS A 5 -15.21 -10.24 4.54
CA LYS A 5 -14.82 -11.37 5.37
C LYS A 5 -13.38 -11.23 5.84
N LYS A 6 -13.05 -11.86 6.96
CA LYS A 6 -11.67 -11.97 7.44
C LYS A 6 -10.77 -12.63 6.38
N PHE A 7 -9.57 -12.09 6.19
CA PHE A 7 -8.49 -12.70 5.42
C PHE A 7 -7.15 -12.42 6.10
N THR A 8 -6.12 -13.16 5.71
CA THR A 8 -4.74 -12.96 6.15
C THR A 8 -3.99 -12.13 5.11
N VAL A 9 -3.20 -11.19 5.59
CA VAL A 9 -2.22 -10.44 4.79
C VAL A 9 -0.83 -10.96 5.12
N VAL A 10 -0.07 -11.36 4.09
CA VAL A 10 1.32 -11.79 4.24
C VAL A 10 2.19 -10.81 3.48
N THR A 11 3.19 -10.24 4.16
CA THR A 11 4.18 -9.35 3.55
C THR A 11 5.57 -9.95 3.75
N GLN A 12 6.36 -10.03 2.68
CA GLN A 12 7.72 -10.57 2.72
C GLN A 12 8.71 -9.49 2.31
N PHE A 13 9.81 -9.38 3.05
CA PHE A 13 10.89 -8.44 2.81
C PHE A 13 12.10 -9.22 2.29
N ILE A 14 12.30 -9.20 0.98
CA ILE A 14 13.31 -10.00 0.30
C ILE A 14 14.59 -9.19 0.17
N THR A 15 15.72 -9.79 0.53
CA THR A 15 17.05 -9.20 0.33
C THR A 15 17.71 -9.72 -0.94
N ASP A 16 18.61 -8.92 -1.49
CA ASP A 16 19.37 -9.21 -2.72
C ASP A 16 20.19 -10.51 -2.69
N ASN A 17 20.62 -10.95 -1.50
CA ASN A 17 21.43 -12.15 -1.29
C ASN A 17 20.72 -13.25 -0.48
N GLY A 18 19.45 -13.05 -0.15
CA GLY A 18 18.67 -14.01 0.65
C GLY A 18 19.06 -14.13 2.12
N THR A 19 19.88 -13.23 2.65
CA THR A 19 20.28 -13.20 4.07
C THR A 19 19.73 -11.96 4.78
N ALA A 20 19.67 -12.00 6.11
CA ALA A 20 19.24 -10.87 6.93
C ALA A 20 20.17 -9.63 6.86
N THR A 21 21.38 -9.78 6.29
CA THR A 21 22.36 -8.70 6.14
C THR A 21 22.42 -8.13 4.72
N GLY A 22 21.67 -8.68 3.77
CA GLY A 22 21.56 -8.15 2.41
C GLY A 22 20.75 -6.86 2.34
N ASN A 23 20.80 -6.19 1.19
CA ASN A 23 19.96 -5.00 0.97
C ASN A 23 18.55 -5.44 0.62
N LEU A 24 17.54 -4.76 1.18
CA LEU A 24 16.14 -4.95 0.78
C LEU A 24 16.01 -4.66 -0.72
N SER A 25 15.56 -5.66 -1.48
CA SER A 25 15.47 -5.60 -2.95
C SER A 25 14.03 -5.69 -3.44
N GLU A 26 13.14 -6.35 -2.69
CA GLU A 26 11.76 -6.57 -3.09
C GLU A 26 10.83 -6.70 -1.87
N ILE A 27 9.64 -6.10 -1.94
CA ILE A 27 8.56 -6.32 -0.97
C ILE A 27 7.43 -7.07 -1.67
N ARG A 28 7.16 -8.30 -1.25
CA ARG A 28 6.09 -9.14 -1.81
C ARG A 28 4.85 -9.13 -0.92
N ARG A 29 3.71 -9.37 -1.55
CA ARG A 29 2.40 -9.46 -0.91
C ARG A 29 1.69 -10.75 -1.32
N LEU A 30 1.07 -11.42 -0.37
CA LEU A 30 0.11 -12.49 -0.59
C LEU A 30 -1.10 -12.28 0.33
N TYR A 31 -2.21 -12.90 -0.03
CA TYR A 31 -3.39 -12.99 0.83
C TYR A 31 -3.76 -14.44 1.05
N VAL A 32 -4.40 -14.74 2.19
CA VAL A 32 -5.02 -16.06 2.41
C VAL A 32 -6.46 -15.84 2.85
N GLN A 33 -7.42 -16.43 2.15
CA GLN A 33 -8.83 -16.33 2.49
C GLN A 33 -9.50 -17.69 2.31
N ASN A 34 -10.23 -18.17 3.32
CA ASN A 34 -10.86 -19.49 3.32
C ASN A 34 -9.89 -20.65 2.97
N GLY A 35 -8.65 -20.57 3.47
CA GLY A 35 -7.60 -21.55 3.20
C GLY A 35 -6.96 -21.47 1.81
N VAL A 36 -7.41 -20.55 0.94
CA VAL A 36 -6.87 -20.36 -0.41
C VAL A 36 -5.81 -19.25 -0.39
N VAL A 37 -4.61 -19.55 -0.88
CA VAL A 37 -3.57 -18.56 -1.13
C VAL A 37 -3.92 -17.78 -2.40
N ILE A 38 -3.90 -16.45 -2.30
CA ILE A 38 -4.23 -15.52 -3.37
C ILE A 38 -2.98 -14.67 -3.63
N ALA A 39 -2.47 -14.74 -4.86
CA ALA A 39 -1.36 -13.90 -5.30
C ALA A 39 -1.77 -12.42 -5.32
N ASN A 40 -0.82 -11.51 -5.10
CA ASN A 40 -1.08 -10.09 -5.29
C ASN A 40 -1.43 -9.78 -6.76
N SER A 41 -2.24 -8.75 -6.97
CA SER A 41 -2.63 -8.29 -8.30
C SER A 41 -1.41 -7.82 -9.10
N VAL A 42 -1.41 -8.11 -10.40
CA VAL A 42 -0.37 -7.65 -11.34
C VAL A 42 -0.76 -6.28 -11.89
N ASN A 43 0.21 -5.37 -11.98
CA ASN A 43 0.00 -4.09 -12.63
C ASN A 43 -0.44 -4.26 -14.10
N LYS A 44 -1.39 -3.41 -14.54
CA LYS A 44 -1.92 -3.40 -15.91
C LYS A 44 -1.75 -2.07 -16.63
N ILE A 45 -1.17 -1.06 -15.98
CA ILE A 45 -0.97 0.26 -16.58
C ILE A 45 0.22 0.20 -17.53
N ALA A 46 0.03 0.68 -18.76
CA ALA A 46 1.07 0.70 -19.78
C ALA A 46 2.28 1.53 -19.33
N GLY A 47 3.48 1.07 -19.68
CA GLY A 47 4.74 1.72 -19.26
C GLY A 47 5.22 1.36 -17.84
N ILE A 48 4.39 0.68 -17.04
CA ILE A 48 4.80 0.12 -15.74
C ILE A 48 4.97 -1.40 -15.89
N PRO A 49 6.06 -2.02 -15.39
CA PRO A 49 6.26 -3.46 -15.47
C PRO A 49 5.05 -4.25 -14.94
N ALA A 50 4.68 -5.32 -15.65
CA ALA A 50 3.60 -6.24 -15.25
C ALA A 50 4.06 -7.16 -14.11
N VAL A 51 4.32 -6.57 -12.95
CA VAL A 51 4.76 -7.24 -11.72
C VAL A 51 3.71 -7.05 -10.62
N ASN A 52 3.86 -7.78 -9.51
CA ASN A 52 2.95 -7.72 -8.36
C ASN A 52 3.67 -7.50 -7.02
N SER A 53 4.88 -6.94 -7.07
CA SER A 53 5.70 -6.63 -5.91
C SER A 53 6.34 -5.26 -6.06
N ILE A 54 6.80 -4.70 -4.95
CA ILE A 54 7.52 -3.42 -4.93
C ILE A 54 9.00 -3.70 -5.12
N THR A 55 9.55 -3.19 -6.22
CA THR A 55 10.98 -3.17 -6.53
C THR A 55 11.39 -1.75 -6.91
N GLN A 56 12.69 -1.47 -6.96
CA GLN A 56 13.19 -0.18 -7.44
C GLN A 56 12.67 0.12 -8.87
N ALA A 57 12.75 -0.86 -9.78
CA ALA A 57 12.27 -0.70 -11.15
C ALA A 57 10.76 -0.43 -11.24
N TYR A 58 9.95 -1.06 -10.38
CA TYR A 58 8.53 -0.75 -10.28
C TYR A 58 8.30 0.69 -9.82
N CYS A 59 8.98 1.13 -8.76
CA CYS A 59 8.84 2.49 -8.22
C CYS A 59 9.23 3.55 -9.27
N ASP A 60 10.32 3.33 -10.01
CA ASP A 60 10.81 4.27 -11.02
C ASP A 60 9.84 4.39 -12.19
N ALA A 61 9.38 3.25 -12.71
CA ALA A 61 8.41 3.23 -13.80
C ALA A 61 7.05 3.82 -13.37
N GLN A 62 6.54 3.45 -12.19
CA GLN A 62 5.28 3.98 -11.67
C GLN A 62 5.33 5.49 -11.52
N LYS A 63 6.39 6.01 -10.88
CA LYS A 63 6.52 7.46 -10.66
C LYS A 63 6.67 8.23 -11.97
N SER A 64 7.40 7.67 -12.94
CA SER A 64 7.49 8.25 -14.28
C SER A 64 6.14 8.28 -15.00
N VAL A 65 5.39 7.16 -15.03
CA VAL A 65 4.10 7.08 -15.74
C VAL A 65 3.04 7.96 -15.10
N PHE A 66 2.99 8.04 -13.76
CA PHE A 66 2.01 8.90 -13.08
C PHE A 66 2.44 10.37 -13.05
N GLY A 67 3.69 10.69 -13.41
CA GLY A 67 4.23 12.06 -13.37
C GLY A 67 4.46 12.58 -11.95
N ASP A 68 4.67 11.67 -11.00
CA ASP A 68 4.88 11.99 -9.60
C ASP A 68 6.36 12.31 -9.31
N THR A 69 6.62 13.18 -8.33
CA THR A 69 7.98 13.41 -7.82
C THR A 69 8.59 12.14 -7.23
N THR A 70 9.84 11.85 -7.59
CA THR A 70 10.62 10.67 -7.16
C THR A 70 11.22 10.82 -5.75
N SER A 71 10.44 11.31 -4.78
CA SER A 71 10.93 11.57 -3.42
C SER A 71 11.46 10.30 -2.73
N PHE A 72 10.80 9.15 -2.94
CA PHE A 72 11.25 7.86 -2.40
C PHE A 72 12.67 7.51 -2.88
N GLN A 73 12.93 7.66 -4.17
CA GLN A 73 14.23 7.44 -4.78
C GLN A 73 15.28 8.42 -4.24
N ASN A 74 14.91 9.70 -4.15
CA ASN A 74 15.81 10.76 -3.65
C ASN A 74 16.22 10.52 -2.18
N HIS A 75 15.43 9.77 -1.41
CA HIS A 75 15.74 9.38 -0.04
C HIS A 75 16.40 7.98 0.08
N GLY A 76 16.89 7.42 -1.03
CA GLY A 76 17.65 6.16 -1.05
C GLY A 76 16.82 4.89 -1.21
N GLY A 77 15.53 5.02 -1.52
CA GLY A 77 14.66 3.94 -1.97
C GLY A 77 14.62 2.72 -1.04
N LEU A 78 14.56 1.52 -1.64
CA LEU A 78 14.47 0.27 -0.87
C LEU A 78 15.71 0.01 -0.01
N THR A 79 16.89 0.44 -0.43
CA THR A 79 18.12 0.30 0.37
C THR A 79 18.02 1.10 1.67
N ALA A 80 17.57 2.35 1.62
CA ALA A 80 17.34 3.16 2.83
C ALA A 80 16.22 2.55 3.71
N MET A 81 15.15 2.05 3.11
CA MET A 81 14.09 1.35 3.83
C MET A 81 14.61 0.09 4.53
N GLY A 82 15.42 -0.72 3.86
CA GLY A 82 16.06 -1.91 4.42
C GLY A 82 16.95 -1.57 5.61
N LYS A 83 17.77 -0.51 5.50
CA LYS A 83 18.56 0.00 6.64
C LYS A 83 17.68 0.41 7.82
N SER A 84 16.48 0.92 7.58
CA SER A 84 15.51 1.23 8.64
C SER A 84 14.98 -0.03 9.32
N LEU A 85 14.58 -1.04 8.55
CA LEU A 85 14.09 -2.32 9.07
C LEU A 85 15.17 -3.03 9.93
N VAL A 86 16.43 -3.00 9.50
CA VAL A 86 17.56 -3.58 10.25
C VAL A 86 17.76 -2.92 11.62
N ARG A 87 17.46 -1.63 11.76
CA ARG A 87 17.54 -0.94 13.07
C ARG A 87 16.43 -1.35 14.05
N GLY A 88 15.42 -2.07 13.57
CA GLY A 88 14.21 -2.40 14.32
C GLY A 88 13.12 -1.34 14.13
N GLY A 89 11.88 -1.81 14.05
CA GLY A 89 10.68 -0.97 13.98
C GLY A 89 9.72 -1.29 15.12
N VAL A 90 8.86 -0.33 15.44
CA VAL A 90 7.74 -0.52 16.36
C VAL A 90 6.48 -0.75 15.53
N LEU A 91 5.71 -1.80 15.85
CA LEU A 91 4.42 -2.04 15.22
C LEU A 91 3.40 -1.00 15.70
N VAL A 92 2.71 -0.36 14.76
CA VAL A 92 1.62 0.58 15.02
C VAL A 92 0.34 0.03 14.40
N LEU A 93 -0.76 0.07 15.15
CA LEU A 93 -2.10 -0.29 14.70
C LEU A 93 -3.02 0.91 15.00
N SER A 94 -3.73 1.41 14.00
CA SER A 94 -4.58 2.60 14.13
C SER A 94 -5.84 2.52 13.26
N VAL A 95 -6.83 3.33 13.60
CA VAL A 95 -8.02 3.63 12.81
C VAL A 95 -8.23 5.14 12.88
N TRP A 96 -8.44 5.79 11.74
CA TRP A 96 -8.51 7.25 11.63
C TRP A 96 -9.25 7.63 10.35
N ASP A 97 -9.90 8.79 10.38
CA ASP A 97 -10.34 9.54 9.21
C ASP A 97 -9.40 10.71 8.93
N ASP A 98 -9.51 11.32 7.75
CA ASP A 98 -8.48 12.23 7.25
C ASP A 98 -9.02 13.65 7.05
N TYR A 99 -8.70 14.53 8.00
CA TYR A 99 -9.07 15.95 7.94
C TYR A 99 -8.35 16.76 6.85
N ALA A 100 -7.25 16.25 6.29
CA ALA A 100 -6.49 16.98 5.29
C ALA A 100 -7.05 16.75 3.89
N VAL A 101 -7.38 15.50 3.55
CA VAL A 101 -7.73 15.10 2.18
C VAL A 101 -8.79 13.99 2.12
N ASN A 102 -9.60 13.83 3.18
CA ASN A 102 -10.81 13.01 3.21
C ASN A 102 -10.62 11.55 2.76
N MET A 103 -9.43 10.96 2.96
CA MET A 103 -9.06 9.61 2.54
C MET A 103 -9.06 9.39 1.01
N LEU A 104 -9.25 10.45 0.21
CA LEU A 104 -9.43 10.35 -1.24
C LEU A 104 -8.20 9.78 -1.96
N TRP A 105 -7.00 9.98 -1.39
CA TRP A 105 -5.74 9.42 -1.89
C TRP A 105 -5.69 7.88 -1.81
N LEU A 106 -6.57 7.26 -1.02
CA LEU A 106 -6.64 5.82 -0.82
C LEU A 106 -7.78 5.18 -1.62
N ASP A 107 -8.98 5.77 -1.64
CA ASP A 107 -10.20 5.10 -2.10
C ASP A 107 -11.05 5.84 -3.14
N SER A 108 -10.57 6.99 -3.66
CA SER A 108 -11.29 7.82 -4.63
C SER A 108 -10.38 8.25 -5.79
N THR A 109 -10.75 9.33 -6.48
CA THR A 109 -9.90 10.03 -7.44
C THR A 109 -9.15 11.14 -6.73
N TYR A 110 -7.82 11.12 -6.79
CA TYR A 110 -6.96 12.13 -6.18
C TYR A 110 -5.74 12.49 -7.05
N PRO A 111 -5.51 13.79 -7.34
CA PRO A 111 -6.36 14.95 -7.02
C PRO A 111 -7.77 14.86 -7.63
N THR A 112 -8.75 15.57 -7.07
CA THR A 112 -10.18 15.40 -7.39
C THR A 112 -10.57 15.76 -8.83
N ASP A 113 -9.76 16.56 -9.51
CA ASP A 113 -9.92 16.98 -10.91
C ASP A 113 -9.03 16.19 -11.88
N CYS A 114 -8.23 15.25 -11.37
CA CYS A 114 -7.27 14.53 -12.20
C CYS A 114 -7.92 13.39 -13.01
N THR A 115 -7.52 13.28 -14.27
CA THR A 115 -8.00 12.29 -15.24
C THR A 115 -6.90 11.36 -15.78
N LYS A 116 -5.68 11.48 -15.25
CA LYS A 116 -4.50 10.71 -15.70
C LYS A 116 -4.39 9.36 -14.97
N ASP A 117 -3.56 8.47 -15.52
CA ASP A 117 -3.17 7.24 -14.83
C ASP A 117 -2.58 7.56 -13.45
N GLY A 118 -2.98 6.77 -12.45
CA GLY A 118 -2.58 6.96 -11.05
C GLY A 118 -3.50 7.86 -10.22
N CYS A 119 -4.45 8.54 -10.85
CA CYS A 119 -5.39 9.41 -10.12
C CYS A 119 -6.56 8.64 -9.53
N PHE A 120 -7.10 7.65 -10.24
CA PHE A 120 -8.15 6.76 -9.72
C PHE A 120 -7.56 5.69 -8.80
N ARG A 121 -7.92 5.72 -7.51
CA ARG A 121 -7.42 4.81 -6.45
C ARG A 121 -8.52 3.91 -5.86
N GLY A 122 -9.79 4.28 -6.02
CA GLY A 122 -10.92 3.46 -5.63
C GLY A 122 -12.25 4.02 -6.11
N THR A 123 -13.33 3.37 -5.71
CA THR A 123 -14.68 3.62 -6.23
C THR A 123 -15.48 4.66 -5.43
N CYS A 124 -14.93 5.19 -4.33
CA CYS A 124 -15.63 6.17 -3.52
C CYS A 124 -15.76 7.50 -4.29
N PRO A 125 -16.89 8.24 -4.16
CA PRO A 125 -17.05 9.53 -4.82
C PRO A 125 -16.07 10.57 -4.23
N THR A 126 -15.67 11.56 -5.02
CA THR A 126 -14.74 12.63 -4.55
C THR A 126 -15.33 13.52 -3.43
N THR A 127 -16.62 13.35 -3.12
CA THR A 127 -17.32 14.02 -2.02
C THR A 127 -17.38 13.18 -0.74
N SER A 128 -16.83 11.96 -0.72
CA SER A 128 -16.81 11.12 0.49
C SER A 128 -15.75 11.56 1.50
N GLY A 129 -15.77 10.95 2.68
CA GLY A 129 -14.66 10.98 3.63
C GLY A 129 -14.54 12.27 4.45
N VAL A 130 -15.51 13.18 4.35
CA VAL A 130 -15.59 14.36 5.23
C VAL A 130 -15.67 13.88 6.68
N PRO A 131 -14.70 14.21 7.55
CA PRO A 131 -14.63 13.65 8.90
C PRO A 131 -15.93 13.80 9.70
N ALA A 132 -16.49 15.01 9.72
CA ALA A 132 -17.75 15.28 10.43
C ALA A 132 -18.94 14.43 9.94
N GLU A 133 -18.93 13.95 8.69
CA GLU A 133 -19.95 13.05 8.16
C GLU A 133 -19.64 11.59 8.50
N VAL A 134 -18.38 11.17 8.39
CA VAL A 134 -17.93 9.80 8.66
C VAL A 134 -18.04 9.47 10.16
N GLU A 135 -17.64 10.40 11.03
CA GLU A 135 -17.73 10.25 12.49
C GLU A 135 -19.18 10.01 12.96
N VAL A 136 -20.18 10.48 12.21
CA VAL A 136 -21.61 10.25 12.49
C VAL A 136 -22.09 8.96 11.81
N SER A 137 -21.95 8.89 10.48
CA SER A 137 -22.52 7.82 9.65
C SER A 137 -21.87 6.46 9.88
N ALA A 138 -20.60 6.44 10.28
CA ALA A 138 -19.80 5.26 10.57
C ALA A 138 -19.26 5.28 12.01
N SER A 139 -20.00 5.88 12.95
CA SER A 139 -19.64 6.01 14.38
C SER A 139 -19.31 4.69 15.08
N ASN A 140 -19.82 3.56 14.58
CA ASN A 140 -19.55 2.22 15.10
C ASN A 140 -18.53 1.42 14.27
N ALA A 141 -17.84 2.07 13.33
CA ALA A 141 -16.80 1.43 12.54
C ALA A 141 -15.68 0.91 13.44
N SER A 142 -15.17 -0.27 13.10
CA SER A 142 -14.09 -0.91 13.85
C SER A 142 -13.21 -1.73 12.93
N VAL A 143 -11.96 -1.94 13.37
CA VAL A 143 -10.99 -2.81 12.71
C VAL A 143 -10.45 -3.81 13.72
N ILE A 144 -10.32 -5.07 13.29
CA ILE A 144 -9.80 -6.16 14.13
C ILE A 144 -8.51 -6.67 13.50
N TYR A 145 -7.38 -6.35 14.13
CA TYR A 145 -6.09 -6.97 13.83
C TYR A 145 -5.88 -8.17 14.75
N SER A 146 -5.60 -9.35 14.19
CA SER A 146 -5.46 -10.58 14.97
C SER A 146 -4.49 -11.57 14.31
N ASN A 147 -4.00 -12.54 15.09
CA ASN A 147 -3.09 -13.60 14.62
C ASN A 147 -1.83 -13.04 13.91
N ILE A 148 -1.23 -12.00 14.50
CA ILE A 148 0.02 -11.41 14.00
C ILE A 148 1.15 -12.44 14.15
N ARG A 149 1.91 -12.65 13.08
CA ARG A 149 3.03 -13.59 13.02
C ARG A 149 4.19 -12.93 12.28
N VAL A 150 5.41 -13.17 12.74
CA VAL A 150 6.67 -12.71 12.14
C VAL A 150 7.66 -13.86 12.21
N GLY A 151 8.45 -14.03 11.15
CA GLY A 151 9.48 -15.06 11.02
C GLY A 151 10.09 -15.09 9.64
#